data_AF-A0A4Q9LKF8-F1
#
_entry.id   AF-A0A4Q9LKF8-F1
#
_cell.length_a   1.000
_cell.length_b   1.000
_cell.length_c   1.000
_cell.angle_alpha   90.00
_cell.angle_beta   90.00
_cell.angle_gamma   90.00
#
_symmetry.space_group_name_H-M   'P 1'
#
loop_
_entity.id
_entity.type
_entity.pdbx_description
1 polymer ?
#
loop_
_entity_poly.entity_id
_entity_poly.type
_entity_poly.pdbx_seq_one_letter_code
_entity_poly.pdbx_strand_id
1 'polypeptide(L)'
;SPPSKTIEVFRICDYSILSKEYGIFSKVSNLKSLHLHSSILYSKLHLIFGTLSQDRIIECIHIENSNVSESDIRYISTLKIRSLILINTQSGLLKVFYNLKNEIIKETLVNLNIAFEEDATIVEKNIFLDFFFGLKSLIINNYECIL
;
A
#
# COMPACT_ATOMS: atom_id res chain seq x y z
N SER A 1 4.28 -11.93 33.54
CA SER A 1 3.61 -12.48 32.35
C SER A 1 4.61 -12.51 31.20
N PRO A 2 4.69 -13.57 30.38
CA PRO A 2 5.49 -13.50 29.17
C PRO A 2 4.91 -12.38 28.27
N PRO A 3 5.74 -11.69 27.47
CA PRO A 3 5.24 -10.71 26.53
C PRO A 3 4.25 -11.41 25.59
N SER A 4 3.03 -10.88 25.52
CA SER A 4 2.07 -11.23 24.47
C SER A 4 2.81 -11.06 23.14
N LYS A 5 3.03 -12.16 22.40
CA LYS A 5 3.61 -12.08 21.06
C LYS A 5 2.59 -11.38 20.18
N THR A 6 2.73 -10.07 20.03
CA THR A 6 1.87 -9.31 19.13
C THR A 6 2.42 -9.42 17.73
N ILE A 7 1.55 -9.78 16.78
CA ILE A 7 1.92 -9.89 15.37
C ILE A 7 2.20 -8.48 14.85
N GLU A 8 3.46 -8.21 14.51
CA GLU A 8 3.88 -6.94 13.91
C GLU A 8 3.93 -7.02 12.38
N VAL A 9 4.17 -8.20 11.83
CA VAL A 9 4.23 -8.45 10.40
C VAL A 9 3.19 -9.50 10.04
N PHE A 10 2.26 -9.15 9.15
CA PHE A 10 1.24 -10.06 8.67
C PHE A 10 1.44 -10.30 7.19
N ARG A 11 1.65 -11.57 6.82
CA ARG A 11 1.92 -12.01 5.46
C ARG A 11 0.82 -12.96 5.01
N ILE A 12 0.28 -12.71 3.84
CA ILE A 12 -0.76 -13.52 3.21
C ILE A 12 -0.28 -13.81 1.80
N CYS A 13 -0.19 -15.09 1.46
CA CYS A 13 0.28 -15.58 0.18
C CYS A 13 -0.76 -16.54 -0.38
N ASP A 14 -1.08 -16.41 -1.67
CA ASP A 14 -1.92 -17.36 -2.42
C ASP A 14 -3.27 -17.64 -1.73
N TYR A 15 -3.90 -16.58 -1.21
CA TYR A 15 -5.11 -16.72 -0.40
C TYR A 15 -6.17 -15.66 -0.73
N SER A 16 -7.42 -16.11 -0.75
CA SER A 16 -8.60 -15.27 -0.95
C SER A 16 -9.27 -14.99 0.38
N ILE A 17 -9.12 -13.77 0.91
CA ILE A 17 -9.70 -13.40 2.20
C ILE A 17 -11.20 -13.13 2.04
N LEU A 18 -12.03 -13.97 2.65
CA LEU A 18 -13.47 -13.80 2.63
C LEU A 18 -13.90 -12.68 3.59
N SER A 19 -15.03 -12.04 3.29
CA SER A 19 -15.55 -10.93 4.11
C SER A 19 -15.70 -11.26 5.59
N LYS A 20 -16.00 -12.52 5.95
CA LYS A 20 -16.14 -12.98 7.32
C LYS A 20 -14.81 -13.11 8.09
N GLU A 21 -13.69 -13.16 7.38
CA GLU A 21 -12.36 -13.43 7.96
C GLU A 21 -11.64 -12.16 8.41
N TYR A 22 -12.12 -10.98 7.98
CA TYR A 22 -11.55 -9.69 8.37
C TYR A 22 -11.57 -9.41 9.88
N GLY A 23 -12.40 -10.13 10.64
CA GLY A 23 -12.38 -10.07 12.11
C GLY A 23 -11.01 -10.44 12.71
N ILE A 24 -10.17 -11.20 11.99
CA ILE A 24 -8.81 -11.54 12.43
C ILE A 24 -7.94 -10.30 12.64
N PHE A 25 -8.19 -9.22 11.89
CA PHE A 25 -7.37 -8.01 11.95
C PHE A 25 -7.57 -7.20 13.24
N SER A 26 -8.69 -7.39 13.94
CA SER A 26 -8.89 -6.84 15.29
C SER A 26 -7.88 -7.39 16.32
N LYS A 27 -7.28 -8.56 16.05
CA LYS A 27 -6.31 -9.22 16.93
C LYS A 27 -4.86 -8.84 16.60
N VAL A 28 -4.62 -8.16 15.47
CA VAL A 28 -3.29 -7.66 15.08
C VAL A 28 -3.18 -6.15 15.31
N SER A 29 -3.59 -5.70 16.49
CA SER A 29 -3.58 -4.28 16.89
C SER A 29 -2.19 -3.63 16.86
N ASN A 30 -1.11 -4.43 16.79
CA ASN A 30 0.28 -3.96 16.67
C ASN A 30 0.87 -4.17 15.26
N LEU A 31 0.06 -4.33 14.22
CA LEU A 31 0.53 -4.45 12.83
C LEU A 31 1.38 -3.24 12.39
N LYS A 32 2.65 -3.50 12.07
CA LYS A 32 3.59 -2.55 11.47
C LYS A 32 3.75 -2.77 9.97
N SER A 33 3.66 -4.01 9.50
CA SER A 33 3.85 -4.34 8.09
C SER A 33 2.82 -5.34 7.58
N LEU A 34 2.21 -5.03 6.44
CA LEU A 34 1.29 -5.91 5.72
C LEU A 34 1.94 -6.34 4.40
N HIS A 35 1.98 -7.65 4.15
CA HIS A 35 2.45 -8.23 2.90
C HIS A 35 1.36 -9.11 2.30
N LEU A 36 0.97 -8.79 1.06
CA LEU A 36 -0.03 -9.52 0.30
C LEU A 36 0.62 -9.96 -1.01
N HIS A 37 0.71 -11.27 -1.23
CA HIS A 37 1.30 -11.85 -2.43
C HIS A 37 0.27 -12.76 -3.07
N SER A 38 -0.04 -12.55 -4.34
CA SER A 38 -1.00 -13.37 -5.09
C SER A 38 -2.34 -13.59 -4.34
N SER A 39 -2.79 -12.56 -3.63
CA SER A 39 -3.92 -12.65 -2.71
C SER A 39 -5.15 -11.93 -3.28
N ILE A 40 -6.33 -12.48 -2.99
CA ILE A 40 -7.59 -11.85 -3.40
C ILE A 40 -8.22 -11.11 -2.20
N LEU A 41 -8.29 -9.79 -2.32
CA LEU A 41 -9.01 -8.89 -1.43
C LEU A 41 -10.30 -8.42 -2.08
N TYR A 42 -11.45 -8.73 -1.50
CA TYR A 42 -12.73 -8.16 -1.94
C TYR A 42 -12.93 -6.72 -1.43
N SER A 43 -12.00 -5.81 -1.77
CA SER A 43 -12.07 -4.34 -1.59
C SER A 43 -12.34 -3.84 -0.16
N LYS A 44 -11.51 -4.28 0.79
CA LYS A 44 -11.71 -4.03 2.23
C LYS A 44 -10.42 -3.76 3.00
N LEU A 45 -9.41 -3.12 2.38
CA LEU A 45 -8.18 -2.75 3.09
C LEU A 45 -8.44 -1.87 4.33
N HIS A 46 -9.49 -1.06 4.29
CA HIS A 46 -9.96 -0.29 5.45
C HIS A 46 -10.38 -1.16 6.64
N LEU A 47 -10.78 -2.42 6.45
CA LEU A 47 -11.06 -3.33 7.56
C LEU A 47 -9.79 -3.93 8.18
N ILE A 48 -8.66 -3.85 7.47
CA ILE A 48 -7.36 -4.30 7.98
C ILE A 48 -6.75 -3.21 8.87
N PHE A 49 -6.71 -1.97 8.37
CA PHE A 49 -6.04 -0.86 9.06
C PHE A 49 -6.99 0.06 9.83
N GLY A 50 -8.31 0.01 9.59
CA GLY A 50 -9.29 0.87 10.29
C GLY A 50 -9.43 0.56 11.77
N THR A 51 -8.81 -0.53 12.24
CA THR A 51 -8.66 -0.87 13.66
C THR A 51 -7.43 -0.21 14.31
N LEU A 52 -6.54 0.39 13.52
CA LEU A 52 -5.33 1.08 14.00
C LEU A 52 -5.62 2.56 14.26
N SER A 53 -4.90 3.14 15.22
CA SER A 53 -4.95 4.59 15.46
C SER A 53 -4.56 5.37 14.21
N GLN A 54 -5.26 6.47 13.93
CA GLN A 54 -4.99 7.36 12.79
C GLN A 54 -3.58 7.98 12.83
N ASP A 55 -3.01 8.14 14.03
CA ASP A 55 -1.66 8.70 14.19
C ASP A 55 -0.55 7.66 14.00
N ARG A 56 -0.92 6.40 13.79
CA ARG A 56 0.05 5.32 13.68
C ARG A 56 0.78 5.39 12.34
N ILE A 57 2.11 5.33 12.42
CA ILE A 57 2.96 5.11 11.26
C ILE A 57 3.03 3.61 10.95
N ILE A 58 2.53 3.20 9.79
CA ILE A 58 2.70 1.87 9.20
C ILE A 58 4.08 1.82 8.54
N GLU A 59 4.88 0.83 8.87
CA GLU A 59 6.24 0.72 8.34
C GLU A 59 6.24 0.30 6.87
N CYS A 60 5.39 -0.65 6.50
CA CYS A 60 5.35 -1.16 5.13
C CYS A 60 3.97 -1.69 4.74
N ILE A 61 3.52 -1.33 3.53
CA ILE A 61 2.45 -2.02 2.83
C ILE A 61 3.06 -2.55 1.54
N HIS A 62 3.15 -3.88 1.42
CA HIS A 62 3.62 -4.55 0.22
C HIS A 62 2.47 -5.37 -0.37
N ILE A 63 2.10 -5.05 -1.60
CA ILE A 63 1.06 -5.76 -2.35
C ILE A 63 1.64 -6.16 -3.72
N GLU A 64 1.66 -7.46 -3.97
CA GLU A 64 2.21 -8.08 -5.16
C GLU A 64 1.19 -9.05 -5.78
N ASN A 65 1.02 -9.00 -7.11
CA ASN A 65 0.15 -9.90 -7.88
C ASN A 65 -1.27 -10.05 -7.30
N SER A 66 -1.77 -9.01 -6.62
CA SER A 66 -3.02 -9.05 -5.86
C SER A 66 -4.01 -8.05 -6.46
N ASN A 67 -5.31 -8.31 -6.28
CA ASN A 67 -6.33 -7.36 -6.71
C ASN A 67 -6.44 -6.22 -5.68
N VAL A 68 -6.13 -5.02 -6.12
CA VAL A 68 -6.30 -3.79 -5.33
C VAL A 68 -7.28 -2.93 -6.08
N SER A 69 -8.40 -2.59 -5.44
CA SER A 69 -9.41 -1.72 -6.04
C SER A 69 -9.10 -0.26 -5.84
N GLU A 70 -9.76 0.62 -6.59
CA GLU A 70 -9.59 2.07 -6.45
C GLU A 70 -9.90 2.56 -5.03
N SER A 71 -10.95 2.02 -4.39
CA SER A 71 -11.30 2.37 -3.02
C SER A 71 -10.23 1.97 -2.02
N ASP A 72 -9.49 0.88 -2.28
CA ASP A 72 -8.36 0.47 -1.44
C ASP A 72 -7.19 1.44 -1.57
N ILE A 73 -6.87 1.89 -2.80
CA ILE A 73 -5.82 2.91 -3.03
C ILE A 73 -6.19 4.22 -2.36
N ARG A 74 -7.44 4.68 -2.51
CA ARG A 74 -7.93 5.89 -1.83
C ARG A 74 -7.88 5.78 -0.32
N TYR A 75 -8.06 4.58 0.22
CA TYR A 75 -7.90 4.38 1.66
C TYR A 75 -6.42 4.42 2.06
N ILE A 76 -5.54 3.76 1.30
CA ILE A 76 -4.09 3.76 1.53
C ILE A 76 -3.52 5.19 1.55
N SER A 77 -4.00 6.10 0.69
CA SER A 77 -3.55 7.51 0.67
C SER A 77 -3.89 8.29 1.93
N THR A 78 -4.84 7.83 2.75
CA THR A 78 -5.16 8.47 4.04
C THR A 78 -4.24 8.04 5.20
N LEU A 79 -3.36 7.06 4.97
CA LEU A 79 -2.53 6.46 6.02
C LEU A 79 -1.15 7.10 6.12
N LYS A 80 -0.61 7.17 7.35
CA LYS A 80 0.81 7.46 7.60
C LYS A 80 1.64 6.19 7.38
N ILE A 81 2.24 6.04 6.20
CA ILE A 81 3.07 4.89 5.77
C ILE A 81 4.54 5.31 5.54
N ARG A 82 5.50 4.44 5.86
CA ARG A 82 6.93 4.64 5.49
C ARG A 82 7.31 4.05 4.14
N SER A 83 6.74 2.92 3.76
CA SER A 83 7.02 2.25 2.49
C SER A 83 5.75 1.69 1.89
N LEU A 84 5.49 2.00 0.62
CA LEU A 84 4.41 1.44 -0.17
C LEU A 84 5.02 0.73 -1.38
N ILE A 85 4.81 -0.57 -1.49
CA ILE A 85 5.31 -1.41 -2.57
C ILE A 85 4.11 -2.02 -3.29
N LEU A 86 3.95 -1.71 -4.57
CA LEU A 86 2.85 -2.16 -5.42
C LEU A 86 3.42 -2.83 -6.67
N ILE A 87 3.38 -4.16 -6.74
CA ILE A 87 3.93 -4.93 -7.85
C ILE A 87 2.79 -5.67 -8.56
N ASN A 88 2.68 -5.50 -9.88
CA ASN A 88 1.72 -6.20 -10.74
C ASN A 88 0.29 -6.19 -10.18
N THR A 89 -0.12 -5.04 -9.64
CA THR A 89 -1.49 -4.89 -9.14
C THR A 89 -2.44 -4.69 -10.32
N GLN A 90 -3.65 -5.25 -10.23
CA GLN A 90 -4.66 -5.10 -11.29
C GLN A 90 -5.11 -3.63 -11.53
N SER A 91 -4.77 -2.72 -10.61
CA SER A 91 -4.95 -1.28 -10.82
C SER A 91 -3.74 -0.71 -11.56
N GLY A 92 -3.94 -0.26 -12.82
CA GLY A 92 -2.87 0.35 -13.62
C GLY A 92 -2.29 1.62 -12.99
N LEU A 93 -1.02 1.94 -13.32
CA LEU A 93 -0.22 3.03 -12.75
C LEU A 93 -0.96 4.37 -12.66
N LEU A 94 -1.65 4.78 -13.72
CA LEU A 94 -2.39 6.04 -13.76
C LEU A 94 -3.47 6.12 -12.68
N LYS A 95 -4.19 5.03 -12.42
CA LYS A 95 -5.25 5.01 -11.40
C LYS A 95 -4.66 5.09 -10.01
N VAL A 96 -3.56 4.38 -9.76
CA VAL A 96 -2.81 4.51 -8.51
C VAL A 96 -2.36 5.97 -8.35
N PHE A 97 -1.75 6.53 -9.38
CA PHE A 97 -1.28 7.91 -9.39
C PHE A 97 -2.38 8.94 -9.11
N TYR A 98 -3.45 8.97 -9.88
CA TYR A 98 -4.50 9.99 -9.74
C TYR A 98 -5.19 9.93 -8.37
N ASN A 99 -5.35 8.74 -7.79
CA ASN A 99 -5.96 8.61 -6.47
C ASN A 99 -5.00 9.05 -5.36
N LEU A 100 -3.73 8.66 -5.43
CA LEU A 100 -2.69 9.18 -4.52
C LEU A 100 -2.48 10.70 -4.69
N LYS A 101 -2.70 11.24 -5.90
CA LYS A 101 -2.59 12.67 -6.21
C LYS A 101 -3.74 13.47 -5.59
N ASN A 102 -4.98 13.02 -5.77
CA ASN A 102 -6.13 13.80 -5.33
C ASN A 102 -6.30 13.80 -3.81
N GLU A 103 -5.92 12.70 -3.16
CA GLU A 103 -5.96 12.55 -1.70
C GLU A 103 -4.59 12.91 -1.13
N ILE A 104 -4.47 14.19 -0.74
CA ILE A 104 -3.32 14.85 -0.12
C ILE A 104 -2.40 13.89 0.69
N ILE A 105 -1.29 13.45 0.10
CA ILE A 105 -0.18 12.82 0.83
C ILE A 105 0.72 13.94 1.40
N LYS A 106 0.23 14.71 2.38
CA LYS A 106 1.02 15.81 2.99
C LYS A 106 1.78 15.40 4.26
N GLU A 107 1.44 14.28 4.89
CA GLU A 107 2.04 13.87 6.17
C GLU A 107 2.80 12.54 6.10
N THR A 108 2.91 11.94 4.92
CA THR A 108 3.37 10.57 4.77
C THR A 108 4.78 10.49 4.21
N LEU A 109 5.69 9.87 4.96
CA LEU A 109 7.09 9.65 4.56
C LEU A 109 7.20 8.43 3.62
N VAL A 110 6.59 8.49 2.44
CA VAL A 110 6.49 7.32 1.55
C VAL A 110 7.79 7.10 0.76
N ASN A 111 8.37 5.91 0.89
CA ASN A 111 9.17 5.27 -0.17
C ASN A 111 8.21 4.52 -1.09
N LEU A 112 8.19 4.84 -2.37
CA LEU A 112 7.23 4.25 -3.30
C LEU A 112 7.96 3.35 -4.30
N ASN A 113 7.65 2.06 -4.27
CA ASN A 113 8.16 1.11 -5.27
C ASN A 113 6.96 0.53 -6.01
N ILE A 114 6.96 0.70 -7.32
CA ILE A 114 5.88 0.30 -8.19
C ILE A 114 6.47 -0.53 -9.34
N ALA A 115 5.92 -1.70 -9.61
CA ALA A 115 6.25 -2.45 -10.82
C ALA A 115 4.97 -2.88 -11.52
N PHE A 116 4.90 -2.72 -12.84
CA PHE A 116 3.76 -3.02 -13.69
C PHE A 116 4.22 -3.65 -15.00
N GLU A 117 3.39 -4.52 -15.56
CA GLU A 117 3.68 -5.25 -16.80
C GLU A 117 3.55 -4.41 -18.09
N GLU A 118 3.15 -3.13 -18.07
CA GLU A 118 2.98 -2.32 -19.29
C GLU A 118 3.46 -0.85 -19.20
N ASP A 119 3.77 -0.29 -20.38
CA ASP A 119 4.50 0.96 -20.66
C ASP A 119 3.83 2.24 -20.16
N ALA A 120 4.09 2.59 -18.91
CA ALA A 120 3.92 3.97 -18.45
C ALA A 120 4.80 4.93 -19.25
N THR A 121 4.20 5.93 -19.88
CA THR A 121 4.93 6.93 -20.66
C THR A 121 5.82 7.80 -19.77
N ILE A 122 6.92 8.30 -20.32
CA ILE A 122 7.84 9.22 -19.62
C ILE A 122 7.10 10.48 -19.12
N VAL A 123 6.06 10.93 -19.83
CA VAL A 123 5.26 12.10 -19.45
C VAL A 123 4.44 11.85 -18.19
N GLU A 124 3.81 10.68 -18.09
CA GLU A 124 3.07 10.29 -16.89
C GLU A 124 4.00 10.15 -15.69
N LYS A 125 5.22 9.64 -15.92
CA LYS A 125 6.27 9.61 -14.89
C LYS A 125 6.64 11.01 -14.44
N ASN A 126 6.91 11.96 -15.35
CA ASN A 126 7.31 13.32 -14.95
C ASN A 126 6.21 14.10 -14.20
N ILE A 127 4.95 13.98 -14.63
CA ILE A 127 3.80 14.56 -13.91
C ILE A 127 3.64 13.93 -12.52
N PHE A 128 4.04 12.66 -12.38
CA PHE A 128 4.07 11.96 -11.10
C PHE A 128 5.08 12.57 -10.13
N LEU A 129 6.29 12.88 -10.60
CA LEU A 129 7.39 13.38 -9.77
C LEU A 129 7.09 14.75 -9.15
N ASP A 130 6.51 15.65 -9.94
CA ASP A 130 6.21 17.04 -9.50
C ASP A 130 5.19 17.10 -8.36
N PHE A 131 4.43 16.03 -8.12
CA PHE A 131 3.36 16.02 -7.12
C PHE A 131 3.81 15.55 -5.72
N PHE A 132 4.81 14.67 -5.62
CA PHE A 132 5.23 14.09 -4.34
C PHE A 132 6.41 14.84 -3.73
N PHE A 133 6.15 16.05 -3.24
CA PHE A 133 7.13 16.79 -2.43
C PHE A 133 7.42 16.02 -1.13
N GLY A 134 8.61 15.44 -1.00
CA GLY A 134 9.02 14.65 0.18
C GLY A 134 9.08 13.13 -0.03
N LEU A 135 8.83 12.62 -1.24
CA LEU A 135 9.15 11.24 -1.59
C LEU A 135 10.67 11.03 -1.48
N LYS A 136 11.12 9.99 -0.78
CA LYS A 136 12.57 9.73 -0.64
C LYS A 136 13.14 8.89 -1.78
N SER A 137 12.31 8.04 -2.39
CA SER A 137 12.71 7.14 -3.47
C SER A 137 11.49 6.68 -4.26
N LEU A 138 11.59 6.72 -5.59
CA LEU A 138 10.60 6.12 -6.49
C LEU A 138 11.28 5.04 -7.33
N ILE A 139 10.76 3.82 -7.32
CA ILE A 139 11.22 2.76 -8.22
C ILE A 139 10.04 2.39 -9.12
N ILE A 140 10.23 2.45 -10.44
CA ILE A 140 9.23 2.01 -11.43
C ILE A 140 9.84 0.92 -12.31
N ASN A 141 9.29 -0.29 -12.30
CA ASN A 141 9.76 -1.41 -13.14
C ASN A 141 11.27 -1.68 -12.98
N ASN A 142 11.76 -1.67 -11.74
CA ASN A 142 13.18 -1.79 -11.39
C ASN A 142 14.08 -0.64 -11.88
N TYR A 143 13.52 0.44 -12.43
CA TYR A 143 14.25 1.68 -12.67
C TYR A 143 14.09 2.61 -11.47
N GLU A 144 15.20 2.92 -10.83
CA GLU A 144 15.24 3.89 -9.73
C GLU A 144 15.17 5.31 -10.32
N CYS A 145 14.10 6.03 -9.99
CA CYS A 145 14.00 7.46 -10.18
C CYS A 145 14.45 8.12 -8.87
N ILE A 146 15.65 8.70 -8.88
CA ILE A 146 16.13 9.54 -7.79
C ILE A 146 15.44 10.91 -7.95
N LEU A 147 14.73 11.36 -6.91
CA LEU A 147 13.91 12.57 -6.88
C LEU A 147 14.53 13.66 -6.00
#